data_AF-A0A8S3J9T6-F1
#
_entry.id   AF-A0A8S3J9T6-F1
#
_cell.length_a   1.000
_cell.length_b   1.000
_cell.length_c   1.000
_cell.angle_alpha   90.00
_cell.angle_beta   90.00
_cell.angle_gamma   90.00
#
_symmetry.space_group_name_H-M   'P 1'
#
loop_
_entity.id
_entity.type
_entity.pdbx_description
1 polymer ?
#
loop_
_entity_poly.entity_id
_entity_poly.type
_entity_poly.pdbx_seq_one_letter_code
_entity_poly.pdbx_strand_id
1 'polypeptide(L)'
;FGKSSGSPTELGLYIDAQTAYDYLVYKQKILPENIIIFGTSLGASVAIQLVSDPLNRVKLAIFENAFISVPEIAKYFIAYAKSVIGVTKSIGFIYLFDSLPKVRRIECPCLYLTGLLDPIIPTWMSNTLYNETRTAR
;
A
#
# COMPACT_ATOMS: atom_id res chain seq x y z
N PHE A 1 3.87 0.89 17.29
CA PHE A 1 5.15 1.26 16.65
C PHE A 1 5.68 2.52 17.33
N GLY A 2 6.98 2.60 17.65
CA GLY A 2 7.52 3.70 18.44
C GLY A 2 6.84 3.79 19.82
N LYS A 3 6.16 4.92 20.09
CA LYS A 3 5.40 5.14 21.34
C LYS A 3 3.90 4.80 21.23
N SER A 4 3.41 4.40 20.06
CA SER A 4 2.02 3.99 19.88
C SER A 4 1.75 2.65 20.53
N SER A 5 0.60 2.54 21.21
CA SER A 5 0.10 1.31 21.84
C SER A 5 -0.43 0.29 20.81
N GLY A 6 -0.90 -0.86 21.30
CA GLY A 6 -1.53 -1.88 20.46
C GLY A 6 -0.54 -2.83 19.76
N SER A 7 -1.01 -3.53 18.74
CA SER A 7 -0.23 -4.49 17.96
C SER A 7 -0.47 -4.29 16.46
N PRO A 8 0.57 -4.43 15.62
CA PRO A 8 0.48 -4.15 14.19
C PRO A 8 -0.25 -5.28 13.47
N THR A 9 -1.55 -5.11 13.27
CA THR A 9 -2.38 -5.99 12.43
C THR A 9 -2.79 -5.24 11.17
N GLU A 10 -3.12 -5.95 10.09
CA GLU A 10 -3.57 -5.31 8.85
C GLU A 10 -4.76 -4.36 9.09
N LEU A 11 -5.81 -4.84 9.77
CA LEU A 11 -6.96 -4.01 10.12
C LEU A 11 -6.58 -2.86 11.06
N GLY A 12 -5.71 -3.12 12.04
CA GLY A 12 -5.23 -2.09 12.96
C GLY A 12 -4.53 -0.95 12.25
N LEU A 13 -3.65 -1.25 11.29
CA LEU A 13 -2.96 -0.22 10.50
C LEU A 13 -3.93 0.58 9.61
N TYR A 14 -4.99 -0.04 9.10
CA TYR A 14 -6.04 0.69 8.36
C TYR A 14 -6.82 1.64 9.27
N ILE A 15 -7.15 1.20 10.49
CA ILE A 15 -7.80 2.05 11.50
C ILE A 15 -6.87 3.21 11.90
N ASP A 16 -5.59 2.94 12.12
CA ASP A 16 -4.60 3.97 12.46
C ASP A 16 -4.49 5.02 11.36
N ALA A 17 -4.45 4.59 10.09
CA ALA A 17 -4.41 5.48 8.93
C ALA A 17 -5.68 6.35 8.81
N GLN A 18 -6.86 5.75 8.99
CA GLN A 18 -8.12 6.50 9.01
C GLN A 18 -8.14 7.52 10.15
N THR A 19 -7.70 7.12 11.35
CA THR A 19 -7.65 8.00 12.53
C THR A 19 -6.74 9.20 12.29
N ALA A 20 -5.59 9.00 11.64
CA ALA A 20 -4.69 10.09 11.27
C ALA A 20 -5.32 11.04 10.25
N TYR A 21 -5.98 10.51 9.23
CA TYR A 21 -6.71 11.33 8.24
C TYR A 21 -7.85 12.14 8.88
N ASP A 22 -8.68 11.49 9.70
CA ASP A 22 -9.79 12.11 10.41
C ASP A 22 -9.31 13.22 11.36
N TYR A 23 -8.17 13.02 12.01
CA TYR A 23 -7.55 14.05 12.82
C TYR A 23 -7.20 15.30 12.00
N LEU A 24 -6.60 15.14 10.82
CA LEU A 24 -6.28 16.28 9.95
C LEU A 24 -7.54 17.01 9.46
N VAL A 25 -8.54 16.25 8.99
CA VAL A 25 -9.76 16.84 8.41
C VAL A 25 -10.66 17.44 9.47
N TYR A 26 -11.00 16.68 10.52
CA TYR A 26 -12.03 17.09 11.47
C TYR A 26 -11.51 17.86 12.66
N LYS A 27 -10.29 17.55 13.14
CA LYS A 27 -9.71 18.23 14.30
C LYS A 27 -8.87 19.43 13.88
N GLN A 28 -7.98 19.26 12.91
CA GLN A 28 -7.13 20.34 12.39
C GLN A 28 -7.82 21.20 11.32
N LYS A 29 -8.99 20.78 10.84
CA LYS A 29 -9.78 21.52 9.83
C LYS A 29 -9.01 21.76 8.52
N ILE A 30 -8.07 20.85 8.20
CA ILE A 30 -7.35 20.88 6.94
C ILE A 30 -8.29 20.41 5.85
N LEU A 31 -8.43 21.22 4.80
CA LEU A 31 -9.25 20.86 3.66
C LEU A 31 -8.64 19.64 2.93
N PRO A 32 -9.45 18.64 2.56
CA PRO A 32 -8.99 17.43 1.86
C PRO A 32 -8.08 17.68 0.65
N GLU A 33 -8.35 18.74 -0.13
CA GLU A 33 -7.56 19.17 -1.29
C GLU A 33 -6.16 19.70 -0.95
N ASN A 34 -5.83 19.86 0.33
CA ASN A 34 -4.50 20.22 0.82
C ASN A 34 -3.77 19.02 1.45
N ILE A 35 -4.36 17.83 1.42
CA ILE A 35 -3.77 16.62 2.00
C ILE A 35 -3.13 15.78 0.87
N ILE A 36 -1.87 15.41 1.06
CA ILE A 36 -1.17 14.44 0.24
C ILE A 36 -0.91 13.21 1.10
N ILE A 37 -1.28 12.03 0.60
CA ILE A 37 -0.98 10.76 1.26
C ILE A 37 0.27 10.18 0.65
N PHE A 38 1.24 9.86 1.49
CA PHE A 38 2.50 9.24 1.09
C PHE A 38 2.67 7.92 1.83
N GLY A 39 2.92 6.84 1.09
CA GLY A 39 3.17 5.52 1.66
C GLY A 39 4.33 4.81 0.97
N THR A 40 5.23 4.24 1.77
CA THR A 40 6.38 3.45 1.31
C THR A 40 6.21 1.98 1.70
N SER A 41 6.47 1.06 0.77
CA SER A 41 6.43 -0.39 0.99
C SER A 41 5.11 -0.82 1.67
N LEU A 42 5.11 -1.36 2.87
CA LEU A 42 3.89 -1.73 3.61
C LEU A 42 2.95 -0.53 3.81
N GLY A 43 3.52 0.65 4.05
CA GLY A 43 2.77 1.90 4.16
C GLY A 43 2.08 2.28 2.86
N ALA A 44 2.59 1.86 1.69
CA ALA A 44 1.90 2.06 0.42
C ALA A 44 0.59 1.27 0.37
N SER A 45 0.56 0.02 0.86
CA SER A 45 -0.68 -0.77 0.91
C SER A 45 -1.71 -0.16 1.87
N VAL A 46 -1.26 0.37 3.00
CA VAL A 46 -2.11 1.09 3.96
C VAL A 46 -2.63 2.40 3.37
N ALA A 47 -1.79 3.16 2.67
CA ALA A 47 -2.19 4.36 1.96
C ALA A 47 -3.20 4.07 0.85
N ILE A 48 -2.99 3.02 0.06
CA ILE A 48 -3.92 2.54 -0.97
C ILE A 48 -5.28 2.20 -0.34
N GLN A 49 -5.30 1.50 0.80
CA GLN A 49 -6.55 1.23 1.51
C GLN A 49 -7.27 2.53 1.87
N LEU A 50 -6.57 3.50 2.45
CA LEU A 50 -7.12 4.78 2.88
C LEU A 50 -7.76 5.54 1.71
N VAL A 51 -7.03 5.70 0.60
CA VAL A 51 -7.49 6.50 -0.56
C VAL A 51 -8.40 5.71 -1.52
N SER A 52 -8.59 4.41 -1.28
CA SER A 52 -9.58 3.59 -2.00
C SER A 52 -10.99 3.70 -1.42
N ASP A 53 -11.14 4.36 -0.27
CA ASP A 53 -12.43 4.71 0.31
C ASP A 53 -12.94 6.00 -0.36
N PRO A 54 -14.12 5.99 -1.02
CA PRO A 54 -14.66 7.17 -1.70
C PRO A 54 -14.99 8.34 -0.77
N LEU A 55 -15.05 8.11 0.55
CA LEU A 55 -15.24 9.17 1.54
C LEU A 55 -13.95 9.95 1.85
N ASN A 56 -12.78 9.37 1.53
CA ASN A 56 -11.48 9.96 1.80
C ASN A 56 -10.94 10.69 0.58
N ARG A 57 -11.31 11.98 0.47
CA ARG A 57 -10.77 12.86 -0.57
C ARG A 57 -9.37 13.32 -0.21
N VAL A 58 -8.48 13.34 -1.19
CA VAL A 58 -7.11 13.85 -1.02
C VAL A 58 -6.67 14.52 -2.31
N LYS A 59 -5.67 15.40 -2.22
CA LYS A 59 -5.09 16.07 -3.39
C LYS A 59 -4.38 15.09 -4.33
N LEU A 60 -3.61 14.19 -3.75
CA LEU A 60 -2.68 13.30 -4.43
C LEU A 60 -2.33 12.15 -3.48
N ALA A 61 -2.19 10.95 -4.03
CA ALA A 61 -1.55 9.84 -3.35
C ALA A 61 -0.20 9.51 -4.01
N ILE A 62 0.82 9.24 -3.20
CA ILE A 62 2.16 8.86 -3.64
C ILE A 62 2.50 7.52 -3.01
N PHE A 63 2.85 6.56 -3.85
CA PHE A 63 3.18 5.20 -3.44
C PHE A 63 4.61 4.88 -3.86
N GLU A 64 5.49 4.66 -2.88
CA GLU A 64 6.88 4.29 -3.11
C GLU A 64 7.08 2.79 -2.86
N ASN A 65 7.66 2.10 -3.84
CA ASN A 65 7.89 0.64 -3.85
C ASN A 65 6.63 -0.12 -3.41
N ALA A 66 5.50 0.21 -4.04
CA ALA A 66 4.22 -0.42 -3.77
C ALA A 66 4.17 -1.85 -4.33
N PHE A 67 3.37 -2.70 -3.70
CA PHE A 67 3.28 -4.11 -4.06
C PHE A 67 1.85 -4.62 -4.12
N ILE A 68 1.64 -5.67 -4.92
CA ILE A 68 0.34 -6.26 -5.18
C ILE A 68 -0.27 -6.83 -3.91
N SER A 69 0.44 -7.73 -3.23
CA SER A 69 0.08 -8.28 -1.91
C SER A 69 1.28 -8.97 -1.25
N VAL A 70 1.20 -9.23 0.04
CA VAL A 70 2.23 -9.99 0.78
C VAL A 70 2.40 -11.41 0.21
N PRO A 71 1.33 -12.17 -0.09
CA PRO A 71 1.47 -13.47 -0.76
C PRO A 71 2.23 -13.41 -2.09
N GLU A 72 2.02 -12.36 -2.90
CA GLU A 72 2.73 -12.24 -4.18
C GLU A 72 4.22 -11.91 -4.01
N ILE A 73 4.59 -11.06 -3.03
CA ILE A 73 6.01 -10.87 -2.64
C ILE A 73 6.63 -12.22 -2.28
N ALA A 74 5.97 -12.97 -1.40
CA ALA A 74 6.52 -14.23 -0.94
C ALA A 74 6.64 -15.27 -2.06
N LYS A 75 5.67 -15.35 -2.97
CA LYS A 75 5.76 -16.23 -4.16
C LYS A 75 6.96 -15.86 -5.02
N TYR A 76 7.18 -14.58 -5.27
CA TYR A 76 8.33 -14.09 -6.03
C TYR A 76 9.65 -14.51 -5.37
N PHE A 77 9.78 -14.31 -4.06
CA PHE A 77 10.95 -14.73 -3.30
C PHE A 77 11.15 -16.24 -3.23
N ILE A 78 10.09 -17.02 -3.03
CA ILE A 78 10.16 -18.48 -3.00
C ILE A 78 10.54 -19.01 -4.38
N ALA A 79 10.01 -18.45 -5.48
CA ALA A 79 10.40 -18.86 -6.83
C ALA A 79 11.90 -18.61 -7.08
N TYR A 80 12.42 -17.47 -6.64
CA TYR A 80 13.85 -17.17 -6.67
C TYR A 80 14.67 -18.11 -5.76
N ALA A 81 14.21 -18.37 -4.53
CA ALA A 81 14.89 -19.30 -3.63
C ALA A 81 14.85 -20.75 -4.13
N LYS A 82 13.76 -21.18 -4.79
CA LYS A 82 13.66 -22.49 -5.43
C LYS A 82 14.72 -22.68 -6.51
N SER A 83 14.90 -21.67 -7.36
CA SER A 83 15.87 -21.75 -8.45
C SER A 83 17.33 -21.72 -7.98
N VAL A 84 17.62 -21.10 -6.82
CA VAL A 84 18.99 -20.98 -6.30
C VAL A 84 19.36 -22.08 -5.28
N ILE A 85 18.43 -22.46 -4.39
CA ILE A 85 18.73 -23.33 -3.22
C ILE A 85 17.69 -24.46 -2.98
N GLY A 86 16.71 -24.67 -3.87
CA GLY A 86 15.81 -25.83 -3.82
C GLY A 86 14.73 -25.83 -2.72
N VAL A 87 14.41 -24.68 -2.12
CA VAL A 87 13.44 -24.59 -1.01
C VAL A 87 11.99 -24.69 -1.48
N THR A 88 11.23 -25.70 -1.04
CA THR A 88 9.84 -25.96 -1.50
C THR A 88 8.73 -25.71 -0.47
N LYS A 89 9.03 -25.13 0.70
CA LYS A 89 8.03 -24.93 1.76
C LYS A 89 6.93 -23.94 1.37
N SER A 90 5.68 -24.33 1.62
CA SER A 90 4.52 -23.44 1.56
C SER A 90 4.49 -22.52 2.79
N ILE A 91 4.19 -21.24 2.58
CA ILE A 91 4.06 -20.24 3.64
C ILE A 91 2.61 -19.77 3.67
N GLY A 92 1.97 -19.86 4.83
CA GLY A 92 0.66 -19.25 5.08
C GLY A 92 0.82 -17.82 5.56
N PHE A 93 -0.09 -16.93 5.15
CA PHE A 93 -0.08 -15.52 5.54
C PHE A 93 -1.33 -15.20 6.34
N ILE A 94 -1.15 -14.55 7.48
CA ILE A 94 -2.26 -14.07 8.34
C ILE A 94 -2.74 -12.69 7.85
N TYR A 95 -1.84 -11.89 7.29
CA TYR A 95 -2.11 -10.56 6.75
C TYR A 95 -1.74 -10.53 5.27
N LEU A 96 -2.67 -10.05 4.43
CA LEU A 96 -2.57 -10.16 2.98
C LEU A 96 -2.09 -8.85 2.36
N PHE A 97 -2.54 -7.71 2.88
CA PHE A 97 -2.26 -6.39 2.32
C PHE A 97 -2.55 -6.34 0.82
N ASP A 98 -3.75 -6.81 0.44
CA ASP A 98 -4.15 -7.00 -0.95
C ASP A 98 -4.51 -5.65 -1.60
N SER A 99 -3.54 -5.06 -2.28
CA SER A 99 -3.63 -3.70 -2.84
C SER A 99 -4.31 -3.69 -4.21
N LEU A 100 -4.20 -4.77 -4.98
CA LEU A 100 -4.66 -4.86 -6.37
C LEU A 100 -6.17 -4.55 -6.58
N PRO A 101 -7.11 -5.12 -5.82
CA PRO A 101 -8.52 -4.77 -5.98
C PRO A 101 -8.82 -3.35 -5.48
N LYS A 102 -7.98 -2.79 -4.61
CA LYS A 102 -8.17 -1.49 -3.95
C LYS A 102 -7.77 -0.33 -4.85
N VAL A 103 -6.65 -0.46 -5.58
CA VAL A 103 -6.17 0.60 -6.49
C VAL A 103 -7.18 0.96 -7.58
N ARG A 104 -8.02 0.01 -7.99
CA ARG A 104 -9.10 0.22 -8.97
C ARG A 104 -10.20 1.18 -8.51
N ARG A 105 -10.28 1.45 -7.21
CA ARG A 105 -11.28 2.34 -6.59
C ARG A 105 -10.71 3.72 -6.26
N ILE A 106 -9.43 3.96 -6.50
CA ILE A 106 -8.82 5.25 -6.18
C ILE A 106 -9.29 6.28 -7.21
N GLU A 107 -9.85 7.38 -6.73
CA GLU A 107 -10.35 8.47 -7.58
C GLU A 107 -9.39 9.66 -7.64
N CYS A 108 -8.48 9.79 -6.68
CA CYS A 108 -7.50 10.88 -6.67
C CYS A 108 -6.32 10.61 -7.65
N PRO A 109 -5.63 11.67 -8.12
CA PRO A 109 -4.37 11.51 -8.82
C PRO A 109 -3.38 10.66 -8.01
N CYS A 110 -2.61 9.82 -8.70
CA CYS A 110 -1.64 8.92 -8.08
C CYS A 110 -0.26 9.04 -8.74
N LEU A 111 0.79 9.02 -7.92
CA LEU A 111 2.18 8.89 -8.36
C LEU A 111 2.77 7.59 -7.81
N TYR A 112 3.35 6.77 -8.69
CA TYR A 112 4.07 5.57 -8.31
C TYR A 112 5.57 5.80 -8.46
N LEU A 113 6.32 5.61 -7.39
CA LEU A 113 7.77 5.68 -7.34
C LEU A 113 8.32 4.27 -7.11
N THR A 114 9.33 3.88 -7.88
CA THR A 114 9.85 2.51 -7.84
C THR A 114 11.36 2.49 -7.99
N GLY A 115 12.03 1.83 -7.05
CA GLY A 115 13.45 1.53 -7.11
C GLY A 115 13.74 0.45 -8.14
N LEU A 116 14.50 0.78 -9.19
CA LEU A 116 14.89 -0.18 -10.23
C LEU A 116 15.72 -1.36 -9.70
N LEU A 117 16.41 -1.14 -8.57
CA LEU A 117 17.29 -2.11 -7.91
C LEU A 117 16.76 -2.53 -6.53
N ASP A 118 15.46 -2.37 -6.28
CA ASP A 118 14.86 -2.83 -5.02
C ASP A 118 14.98 -4.37 -4.93
N PRO A 119 15.66 -4.91 -3.90
CA PRO A 119 15.89 -6.34 -3.79
C PRO A 119 14.68 -7.11 -3.27
N ILE A 120 13.63 -6.41 -2.84
CA ILE A 120 12.45 -6.96 -2.18
C ILE A 120 11.21 -6.88 -3.06
N ILE A 121 10.95 -5.70 -3.61
CA ILE A 121 9.73 -5.42 -4.34
C ILE A 121 10.11 -5.17 -5.80
N PRO A 122 9.95 -6.17 -6.67
CA PRO A 122 10.31 -6.01 -8.07
C PRO A 122 9.38 -4.99 -8.74
N THR A 123 9.95 -4.23 -9.67
CA THR A 123 9.29 -3.05 -10.27
C THR A 123 7.96 -3.34 -10.96
N TRP A 124 7.81 -4.56 -11.50
CA TRP A 124 6.59 -4.99 -12.17
C TRP A 124 5.36 -4.99 -11.24
N MET A 125 5.53 -5.10 -9.92
CA MET A 125 4.42 -5.03 -8.97
C MET A 125 3.82 -3.63 -8.91
N SER A 126 4.66 -2.61 -8.76
CA SER A 126 4.22 -1.20 -8.80
C SER A 126 3.65 -0.84 -10.17
N ASN A 127 4.28 -1.30 -11.27
CA ASN A 127 3.75 -1.09 -12.62
C ASN A 127 2.36 -1.72 -12.82
N THR A 128 2.14 -2.92 -12.28
CA THR A 128 0.83 -3.57 -12.30
C THR A 128 -0.21 -2.72 -11.56
N LEU A 129 0.13 -2.23 -10.36
CA LEU A 129 -0.78 -1.37 -9.60
C LEU A 129 -1.09 -0.06 -10.33
N TYR A 130 -0.08 0.57 -10.94
CA TYR A 130 -0.26 1.77 -11.75
C TYR A 130 -1.23 1.52 -12.90
N ASN A 131 -1.03 0.46 -13.68
CA ASN A 131 -1.89 0.12 -14.82
C ASN A 131 -3.34 -0.17 -14.41
N GLU A 132 -3.54 -0.73 -13.22
CA GLU A 132 -4.85 -1.05 -12.65
C GLU A 132 -5.51 0.14 -11.93
N THR A 133 -4.75 1.21 -11.67
CA THR A 133 -5.28 2.46 -11.14
C THR A 133 -6.01 3.17 -12.27
N ARG A 134 -7.34 3.21 -12.17
CA ARG A 134 -8.15 4.01 -13.11
C ARG A 134 -7.92 5.48 -12.77
N THR A 135 -7.00 6.13 -13.46
CA THR A 135 -6.86 7.59 -13.35
C THR A 135 -8.23 8.24 -13.58
N ALA A 136 -8.64 9.12 -12.66
CA ALA A 136 -9.67 10.11 -12.94
C ALA A 136 -9.28 10.83 -14.24
N ARG A 137 -10.05 10.58 -15.30
CA ARG A 137 -9.98 11.36 -16.55
C ARG A 137 -10.63 12.70 -16.32
#